data_AF-A0A524GDI2-F1
#
_entry.id   AF-A0A524GDI2-F1
#
_cell.length_a   1.000
_cell.length_b   1.000
_cell.length_c   1.000
_cell.angle_alpha   90.00
_cell.angle_beta   90.00
_cell.angle_gamma   90.00
#
_symmetry.space_group_name_H-M   'P 1'
#
loop_
_entity.id
_entity.type
_entity.pdbx_description
1 polymer ?
#
loop_
_entity_poly.entity_id
_entity_poly.type
_entity_poly.pdbx_seq_one_letter_code
_entity_poly.pdbx_strand_id
1 'polypeptide(L)'
;LLAERDVNEIKSIVDSSQELYADLIQFYEEAGDFLETGDVFEKILALASKSRSRVSERFSAVEMPPVQITEQVRLLSFRLPTTENIYLFHHDDELTMIDCGYGVYYEDIKKLLKKKSLDPSKVKRIFLTHPDADHAGCSGYFAEEYGTEIFMHPLCKGAIEHTNRAHGTSGRLSNLNRYYTRLINKFTDCRFPAHPRYYSVSSAGTIGCFTVIDNFAIGNVLFKVLESFGGHIPGHVFFVSREHGLFFTSDFLINVKSLSPEDKDVLSVYRYLLTNPNSDSLLFSRESDALKDVIMDLNRSLRQCGGYAIVFPGHGEYYHADAIDAVLLRKR
;
A
#
# COMPACT_ATOMS: atom_id res chain seq x y z
N LEU A 1 11.59 22.61 -4.12
CA LEU A 1 10.89 23.83 -3.66
C LEU A 1 9.41 23.67 -4.03
N LEU A 2 8.54 23.57 -3.03
CA LEU A 2 7.09 23.39 -3.22
C LEU A 2 6.48 24.66 -3.84
N ALA A 3 5.43 24.52 -4.66
CA ALA A 3 4.75 25.68 -5.24
C ALA A 3 4.02 26.46 -4.14
N GLU A 4 4.02 27.80 -4.22
CA GLU A 4 3.44 28.68 -3.20
C GLU A 4 1.96 28.38 -2.91
N ARG A 5 1.20 28.02 -3.95
CA ARG A 5 -0.20 27.58 -3.82
C ARG A 5 -0.34 26.34 -2.94
N ASP A 6 0.51 25.33 -3.15
CA ASP A 6 0.43 24.06 -2.44
C ASP A 6 0.83 24.26 -0.96
N VAL A 7 1.81 25.13 -0.70
CA VAL A 7 2.19 25.52 0.66
C VAL A 7 1.03 26.23 1.37
N ASN A 8 0.31 27.12 0.69
CA ASN A 8 -0.84 27.82 1.27
C ASN A 8 -2.01 26.87 1.56
N GLU A 9 -2.25 25.86 0.73
CA GLU A 9 -3.26 24.84 0.99
C GLU A 9 -2.91 24.02 2.24
N ILE A 10 -1.67 23.53 2.35
CA ILE A 10 -1.22 22.78 3.54
C ILE A 10 -1.31 23.65 4.79
N LYS A 11 -0.85 24.90 4.72
CA LYS A 11 -0.99 25.86 5.84
C LYS A 11 -2.45 26.02 6.24
N SER A 12 -3.36 26.20 5.28
CA SER A 12 -4.78 26.30 5.57
C SER A 12 -5.33 25.07 6.29
N ILE A 13 -4.88 23.86 5.91
CA ILE A 13 -5.30 22.62 6.56
C ILE A 13 -4.78 22.58 8.01
N VAL A 14 -3.51 22.91 8.21
CA VAL A 14 -2.87 22.97 9.53
C VAL A 14 -3.53 24.02 10.42
N ASP A 15 -3.72 25.24 9.92
CA ASP A 15 -4.31 26.36 10.65
C ASP A 15 -5.80 26.13 10.97
N SER A 16 -6.50 25.33 10.17
CA SER A 16 -7.89 24.95 10.41
C SER A 16 -8.08 23.92 11.54
N SER A 17 -6.99 23.35 12.06
CA SER A 17 -7.02 22.32 13.10
C SER A 17 -5.95 22.54 14.16
N GLN A 18 -6.36 22.98 15.36
CA GLN A 18 -5.46 23.11 16.51
C GLN A 18 -4.75 21.79 16.84
N GLU A 19 -5.44 20.66 16.66
CA GLU A 19 -4.89 19.32 16.85
C GLU A 19 -3.78 19.03 15.83
N LEU A 20 -4.01 19.35 14.54
CA LEU A 20 -3.04 19.10 13.49
C LEU A 20 -1.81 20.01 13.61
N TYR A 21 -2.01 21.27 14.04
CA TYR A 21 -0.93 22.19 14.37
C TYR A 21 -0.08 21.66 15.53
N ALA A 22 -0.71 21.16 16.60
CA ALA A 22 0.00 20.55 17.72
C ALA A 22 0.77 19.29 17.29
N ASP A 23 0.15 18.42 16.48
CA ASP A 23 0.81 17.23 15.93
C ASP A 23 2.02 17.59 15.07
N LEU A 24 1.92 18.65 14.27
CA LEU A 24 3.03 19.13 13.43
C LEU A 24 4.21 19.64 14.27
N ILE A 25 3.94 20.39 15.34
CA ILE A 25 4.97 20.87 16.28
C ILE A 25 5.62 19.67 16.97
N GLN A 26 4.82 18.76 17.51
CA GLN A 26 5.33 17.60 18.23
C GLN A 26 6.10 16.65 17.31
N PHE A 27 5.67 16.51 16.05
CA PHE A 27 6.41 15.80 15.03
C PHE A 27 7.78 16.45 14.79
N TYR A 28 7.83 17.78 14.65
CA TYR A 28 9.06 18.53 14.46
C TYR A 28 10.02 18.40 15.66
N GLU A 29 9.51 18.48 16.88
CA GLU A 29 10.29 18.30 18.11
C GLU A 29 10.86 16.88 18.22
N GLU A 30 10.03 15.85 18.04
CA GLU A 30 10.49 14.46 18.07
C GLU A 30 11.44 14.16 16.91
N ALA A 31 11.25 14.77 15.74
CA ALA A 31 12.16 14.64 14.61
C ALA A 31 13.51 15.33 14.87
N GLY A 32 13.54 16.53 15.47
CA GLY A 32 14.76 17.32 15.67
C GLY A 32 15.81 16.67 16.59
N ASP A 33 15.39 15.75 17.45
CA ASP A 33 16.28 14.99 18.33
C ASP A 33 17.00 13.82 17.63
N PHE A 34 16.68 13.58 16.35
CA PHE A 34 17.49 12.75 15.46
C PHE A 34 18.29 13.70 14.56
N LEU A 35 19.62 13.76 14.67
CA LEU A 35 20.42 14.81 14.00
C LEU A 35 20.45 14.74 12.45
N GLU A 36 19.85 13.71 11.83
CA GLU A 36 19.78 13.51 10.38
C GLU A 36 18.40 13.86 9.75
N THR A 37 17.40 14.29 10.53
CA THR A 37 15.95 14.24 10.18
C THR A 37 15.24 15.59 9.98
N GLY A 38 15.97 16.71 9.86
CA GLY A 38 15.39 17.95 9.29
C GLY A 38 14.71 17.69 7.93
N ASP A 39 15.19 16.67 7.22
CA ASP A 39 14.65 16.14 5.98
C ASP A 39 13.29 15.42 6.15
N VAL A 40 12.99 14.76 7.30
CA VAL A 40 11.71 14.02 7.48
C VAL A 40 10.50 14.97 7.47
N PHE A 41 10.63 16.10 8.14
CA PHE A 41 9.58 17.12 8.21
C PHE A 41 9.26 17.67 6.82
N GLU A 42 10.30 18.08 6.08
CA GLU A 42 10.15 18.56 4.71
C GLU A 42 9.54 17.50 3.80
N LYS A 43 9.92 16.25 3.97
CA LYS A 43 9.40 15.11 3.21
C LYS A 43 7.91 14.87 3.44
N ILE A 44 7.40 14.94 4.69
CA ILE A 44 5.95 14.81 4.95
C ILE A 44 5.17 15.95 4.28
N LEU A 45 5.66 17.18 4.38
CA LEU A 45 5.03 18.32 3.72
C LEU A 45 5.09 18.19 2.19
N ALA A 46 6.18 17.66 1.64
CA ALA A 46 6.30 17.39 0.23
C ALA A 46 5.31 16.31 -0.24
N LEU A 47 5.13 15.24 0.55
CA LEU A 47 4.14 14.20 0.29
C LEU A 47 2.71 14.73 0.38
N ALA A 48 2.41 15.55 1.39
CA ALA A 48 1.13 16.25 1.52
C ALA A 48 0.85 17.14 0.30
N SER A 49 1.83 17.95 -0.10
CA SER A 49 1.73 18.84 -1.26
C SER A 49 1.50 18.04 -2.53
N LYS A 50 2.25 16.96 -2.73
CA LYS A 50 2.18 16.16 -3.94
C LYS A 50 0.86 15.38 -4.05
N SER A 51 0.41 14.77 -2.96
CA SER A 51 -0.88 14.05 -2.95
C SER A 51 -2.06 14.97 -3.26
N ARG A 52 -2.08 16.18 -2.69
CA ARG A 52 -3.16 17.16 -2.91
C ARG A 52 -3.08 17.89 -4.24
N SER A 53 -1.88 18.12 -4.78
CA SER A 53 -1.70 18.79 -6.08
C SER A 53 -1.98 17.89 -7.29
N ARG A 54 -2.06 16.56 -7.10
CA ARG A 54 -2.27 15.56 -8.16
C ARG A 54 -3.68 14.96 -8.16
N VAL A 55 -4.68 15.78 -7.88
CA VAL A 55 -6.11 15.42 -7.93
C VAL A 55 -6.82 16.05 -9.14
N SER A 56 -8.03 15.59 -9.44
CA SER A 56 -8.91 16.13 -10.49
C SER A 56 -8.23 16.24 -11.86
N GLU A 57 -8.13 17.43 -12.46
CA GLU A 57 -7.53 17.59 -13.79
C GLU A 57 -6.03 17.26 -13.83
N ARG A 58 -5.35 17.26 -12.68
CA ARG A 58 -3.94 16.89 -12.54
C ARG A 58 -3.75 15.44 -12.12
N PHE A 59 -4.83 14.72 -11.84
CA PHE A 59 -4.77 13.30 -11.54
C PHE A 59 -4.38 12.53 -12.80
N SER A 60 -3.34 11.72 -12.69
CA SER A 60 -2.90 10.82 -13.75
C SER A 60 -2.45 9.51 -13.14
N ALA A 61 -3.14 8.43 -13.51
CA ALA A 61 -2.74 7.07 -13.18
C ALA A 61 -2.05 6.43 -14.39
N VAL A 62 -0.95 5.71 -14.15
CA VAL A 62 -0.30 4.90 -15.17
C VAL A 62 -0.96 3.53 -15.17
N GLU A 63 -1.70 3.24 -16.24
CA GLU A 63 -2.25 1.91 -16.48
C GLU A 63 -1.16 0.97 -16.99
N MET A 64 -0.97 -0.16 -16.31
CA MET A 64 -0.09 -1.23 -16.77
C MET A 64 -0.86 -2.21 -17.67
N PRO A 65 -0.18 -3.03 -18.49
CA PRO A 65 -0.88 -3.97 -19.35
C PRO A 65 -1.81 -4.90 -18.55
N PRO A 66 -3.03 -5.17 -19.06
CA PRO A 66 -3.98 -6.02 -18.36
C PRO A 66 -3.51 -7.48 -18.37
N VAL A 67 -3.76 -8.19 -17.28
CA VAL A 67 -3.47 -9.64 -17.16
C VAL A 67 -4.78 -10.41 -17.21
N GLN A 68 -4.98 -11.21 -18.25
CA GLN A 68 -6.09 -12.17 -18.31
C GLN A 68 -5.68 -13.41 -17.51
N ILE A 69 -6.38 -13.68 -16.40
CA ILE A 69 -6.01 -14.75 -15.47
C ILE A 69 -6.73 -16.05 -15.82
N THR A 70 -8.05 -15.96 -16.01
CA THR A 70 -8.92 -17.04 -16.52
C THR A 70 -9.82 -16.47 -17.60
N GLU A 71 -10.74 -17.24 -18.20
CA GLU A 71 -11.73 -16.66 -19.14
C GLU A 71 -12.65 -15.62 -18.47
N GLN A 72 -12.92 -15.78 -17.17
CA GLN A 72 -13.87 -14.95 -16.41
C GLN A 72 -13.18 -13.85 -15.58
N VAL A 73 -11.88 -13.99 -15.29
CA VAL A 73 -11.15 -13.09 -14.38
C VAL A 73 -10.06 -12.33 -15.12
N ARG A 74 -10.15 -11.01 -15.11
CA ARG A 74 -9.16 -10.08 -15.67
C ARG A 74 -8.67 -9.11 -14.62
N LEU A 75 -7.37 -8.90 -14.55
CA LEU A 75 -6.72 -7.94 -13.67
C LEU A 75 -6.31 -6.68 -14.44
N LEU A 76 -6.71 -5.53 -13.92
CA LEU A 76 -6.27 -4.20 -14.32
C LEU A 76 -5.41 -3.63 -13.19
N SER A 77 -4.27 -3.04 -13.54
CA SER A 77 -3.31 -2.53 -12.57
C SER A 77 -3.03 -1.06 -12.86
N PHE A 78 -3.14 -0.21 -11.83
CA PHE A 78 -2.93 1.23 -11.97
C PHE A 78 -1.93 1.71 -10.92
N ARG A 79 -0.90 2.40 -11.38
CA ARG A 79 -0.02 3.19 -10.50
C ARG A 79 -0.59 4.58 -10.36
N LEU A 80 -0.92 4.96 -9.13
CA LEU A 80 -1.50 6.24 -8.77
C LEU A 80 -0.43 7.36 -8.74
N PRO A 81 -0.84 8.64 -8.64
CA PRO A 81 0.07 9.77 -8.83
C PRO A 81 1.20 9.89 -7.79
N THR A 82 1.11 9.19 -6.67
CA THR A 82 2.12 9.12 -5.59
C THR A 82 2.84 7.77 -5.52
N THR A 83 2.82 7.03 -6.64
CA THR A 83 3.56 5.79 -6.93
C THR A 83 2.99 4.50 -6.38
N GLU A 84 2.00 4.57 -5.49
CA GLU A 84 1.27 3.40 -4.97
C GLU A 84 0.42 2.75 -6.07
N ASN A 85 0.23 1.45 -5.97
CA ASN A 85 -0.54 0.66 -6.92
C ASN A 85 -1.88 0.26 -6.33
N ILE A 86 -2.90 0.26 -7.19
CA ILE A 86 -4.16 -0.43 -6.94
C ILE A 86 -4.36 -1.50 -7.99
N TYR A 87 -4.92 -2.63 -7.55
CA TYR A 87 -5.13 -3.80 -8.38
C TYR A 87 -6.62 -4.12 -8.42
N LEU A 88 -7.21 -4.07 -9.62
CA LEU A 88 -8.64 -4.22 -9.82
C LEU A 88 -8.93 -5.46 -10.65
N PHE A 89 -9.59 -6.43 -10.04
CA PHE A 89 -10.09 -7.62 -10.70
C PHE A 89 -11.51 -7.38 -11.18
N HIS A 90 -11.76 -7.69 -12.45
CA HIS A 90 -13.08 -7.78 -13.04
C HIS A 90 -13.46 -9.25 -13.20
N HIS A 91 -14.56 -9.65 -12.59
CA HIS A 91 -15.08 -11.03 -12.55
C HIS A 91 -16.58 -11.01 -12.26
N ASP A 92 -17.36 -11.94 -12.82
CA ASP A 92 -18.78 -12.17 -12.46
C ASP A 92 -19.67 -10.91 -12.32
N ASP A 93 -19.53 -9.93 -13.24
CA ASP A 93 -20.20 -8.61 -13.20
C ASP A 93 -19.94 -7.78 -11.93
N GLU A 94 -18.86 -8.09 -11.22
CA GLU A 94 -18.35 -7.45 -10.01
C GLU A 94 -16.89 -7.01 -10.18
N LEU A 95 -16.47 -6.14 -9.25
CA LEU A 95 -15.11 -5.70 -9.11
C LEU A 95 -14.60 -6.05 -7.71
N THR A 96 -13.34 -6.47 -7.64
CA THR A 96 -12.63 -6.68 -6.39
C THR A 96 -11.28 -5.97 -6.46
N MET A 97 -10.92 -5.24 -5.41
CA MET A 97 -9.64 -4.55 -5.34
C MET A 97 -8.68 -5.23 -4.36
N ILE A 98 -7.39 -5.15 -4.67
CA ILE A 98 -6.31 -5.27 -3.68
C ILE A 98 -5.70 -3.87 -3.53
N ASP A 99 -5.75 -3.35 -2.31
CA ASP A 99 -5.43 -1.97 -1.93
C ASP A 99 -6.23 -0.90 -2.70
N CYS A 100 -6.23 0.34 -2.21
CA CYS A 100 -7.15 1.37 -2.70
C CYS A 100 -6.62 2.81 -2.76
N GLY A 101 -5.33 3.05 -2.52
CA GLY A 101 -4.75 4.39 -2.66
C GLY A 101 -5.10 5.34 -1.53
N TYR A 102 -4.55 6.55 -1.60
CA TYR A 102 -4.89 7.65 -0.71
C TYR A 102 -6.34 8.12 -0.85
N GLY A 103 -6.94 8.53 0.27
CA GLY A 103 -8.33 9.01 0.32
C GLY A 103 -8.61 10.23 -0.57
N VAL A 104 -7.64 11.15 -0.72
CA VAL A 104 -7.72 12.30 -1.64
C VAL A 104 -8.00 11.90 -3.09
N TYR A 105 -7.66 10.66 -3.49
CA TYR A 105 -7.89 10.16 -4.85
C TYR A 105 -9.23 9.46 -5.04
N TYR A 106 -10.08 9.33 -4.02
CA TYR A 106 -11.32 8.55 -4.11
C TYR A 106 -12.20 8.94 -5.31
N GLU A 107 -12.48 10.24 -5.48
CA GLU A 107 -13.28 10.73 -6.61
C GLU A 107 -12.59 10.52 -7.96
N ASP A 108 -11.26 10.60 -8.00
CA ASP A 108 -10.49 10.42 -9.22
C ASP A 108 -10.36 8.95 -9.61
N ILE A 109 -10.28 8.04 -8.64
CA ILE A 109 -10.40 6.59 -8.84
C ILE A 109 -11.79 6.26 -9.40
N LYS A 110 -12.88 6.84 -8.86
CA LYS A 110 -14.22 6.66 -9.43
C LYS A 110 -14.30 7.12 -10.89
N LYS A 111 -13.71 8.28 -11.22
CA LYS A 111 -13.64 8.78 -12.61
C LYS A 111 -12.79 7.87 -13.50
N LEU A 112 -11.66 7.36 -12.99
CA LEU A 112 -10.79 6.40 -13.67
C LEU A 112 -11.59 5.14 -14.03
N LEU A 113 -12.29 4.53 -13.08
CA LEU A 113 -13.14 3.36 -13.32
C LEU A 113 -14.19 3.63 -14.40
N LYS A 114 -14.92 4.76 -14.30
CA LYS A 114 -15.93 5.15 -15.31
C LYS A 114 -15.32 5.34 -16.70
N LYS A 115 -14.12 5.92 -16.80
CA LYS A 115 -13.39 6.07 -18.08
C LYS A 115 -13.00 4.71 -18.68
N LYS A 116 -12.85 3.68 -17.84
CA LYS A 116 -12.64 2.28 -18.25
C LYS A 116 -13.93 1.52 -18.51
N SER A 117 -15.08 2.22 -18.52
CA SER A 117 -16.42 1.63 -18.63
C SER A 117 -16.74 0.66 -17.48
N LEU A 118 -16.14 0.88 -16.31
CA LEU A 118 -16.39 0.13 -15.09
C LEU A 118 -17.23 0.98 -14.14
N ASP A 119 -18.24 0.39 -13.52
CA ASP A 119 -19.06 1.05 -12.52
C ASP A 119 -18.41 0.93 -11.13
N PRO A 120 -18.02 2.03 -10.47
CA PRO A 120 -17.47 2.00 -9.11
C PRO A 120 -18.37 1.29 -8.09
N SER A 121 -19.69 1.33 -8.28
CA SER A 121 -20.64 0.65 -7.38
C SER A 121 -20.50 -0.88 -7.38
N LYS A 122 -19.82 -1.42 -8.41
CA LYS A 122 -19.51 -2.84 -8.55
C LYS A 122 -18.28 -3.26 -7.75
N VAL A 123 -17.53 -2.35 -7.14
CA VAL A 123 -16.47 -2.72 -6.18
C VAL A 123 -17.11 -3.29 -4.93
N LYS A 124 -17.24 -4.63 -4.88
CA LYS A 124 -17.92 -5.33 -3.78
C LYS A 124 -17.00 -5.69 -2.63
N ARG A 125 -15.72 -5.91 -2.93
CA ARG A 125 -14.71 -6.31 -1.95
C ARG A 125 -13.39 -5.58 -2.17
N ILE A 126 -12.74 -5.17 -1.08
CA ILE A 126 -11.35 -4.68 -1.09
C ILE A 126 -10.56 -5.50 -0.07
N PHE A 127 -9.48 -6.13 -0.53
CA PHE A 127 -8.53 -6.85 0.31
C PHE A 127 -7.32 -5.95 0.55
N LEU A 128 -7.15 -5.49 1.79
CA LEU A 128 -6.04 -4.63 2.18
C LEU A 128 -4.83 -5.49 2.56
N THR A 129 -3.67 -5.09 2.06
CA THR A 129 -2.37 -5.67 2.44
C THR A 129 -1.94 -5.20 3.82
N HIS A 130 -2.14 -3.91 4.13
CA HIS A 130 -1.80 -3.30 5.42
C HIS A 130 -2.53 -1.94 5.59
N PRO A 131 -2.44 -1.26 6.76
CA PRO A 131 -3.26 -0.09 7.07
C PRO A 131 -2.62 1.26 6.75
N ASP A 132 -1.54 1.31 5.95
CA ASP A 132 -0.98 2.61 5.56
C ASP A 132 -1.92 3.36 4.62
N ALA A 133 -1.85 4.69 4.67
CA ALA A 133 -2.81 5.58 4.02
C ALA A 133 -2.84 5.45 2.49
N ASP A 134 -1.71 5.12 1.87
CA ASP A 134 -1.61 4.85 0.43
C ASP A 134 -2.17 3.48 0.03
N HIS A 135 -2.43 2.58 0.97
CA HIS A 135 -3.05 1.28 0.70
C HIS A 135 -4.51 1.23 1.12
N ALA A 136 -4.83 1.82 2.27
CA ALA A 136 -6.14 1.74 2.90
C ALA A 136 -6.95 3.06 2.82
N GLY A 137 -6.38 4.14 2.28
CA GLY A 137 -6.94 5.50 2.39
C GLY A 137 -8.34 5.67 1.82
N CYS A 138 -8.68 4.98 0.73
CA CYS A 138 -10.02 5.02 0.13
C CYS A 138 -11.03 4.03 0.73
N SER A 139 -10.58 3.10 1.59
CA SER A 139 -11.37 1.90 1.92
C SER A 139 -12.69 2.22 2.63
N GLY A 140 -12.69 3.18 3.56
CA GLY A 140 -13.89 3.64 4.24
C GLY A 140 -14.85 4.39 3.34
N TYR A 141 -14.37 5.12 2.34
CA TYR A 141 -15.25 5.79 1.36
C TYR A 141 -16.02 4.77 0.51
N PHE A 142 -15.35 3.72 0.03
CA PHE A 142 -16.01 2.62 -0.68
C PHE A 142 -17.02 1.89 0.21
N ALA A 143 -16.66 1.61 1.46
CA ALA A 143 -17.56 0.97 2.42
C ALA A 143 -18.83 1.79 2.68
N GLU A 144 -18.68 3.10 2.88
CA GLU A 144 -19.80 4.01 3.17
C GLU A 144 -20.70 4.27 1.95
N GLU A 145 -20.11 4.52 0.77
CA GLU A 145 -20.89 4.88 -0.43
C GLU A 145 -21.53 3.66 -1.11
N TYR A 146 -20.84 2.51 -1.14
CA TYR A 146 -21.27 1.35 -1.93
C TYR A 146 -21.52 0.08 -1.11
N GLY A 147 -21.33 0.11 0.21
CA GLY A 147 -21.42 -1.08 1.05
C GLY A 147 -20.31 -2.10 0.75
N THR A 148 -19.18 -1.64 0.20
CA THR A 148 -18.04 -2.49 -0.13
C THR A 148 -17.47 -3.16 1.12
N GLU A 149 -17.29 -4.47 1.08
CA GLU A 149 -16.70 -5.22 2.18
C GLU A 149 -15.18 -5.04 2.18
N ILE A 150 -14.63 -4.57 3.31
CA ILE A 150 -13.19 -4.34 3.45
C ILE A 150 -12.59 -5.44 4.32
N PHE A 151 -11.58 -6.14 3.81
CA PHE A 151 -10.88 -7.21 4.50
C PHE A 151 -9.48 -6.76 4.88
N MET A 152 -9.08 -7.04 6.12
CA MET A 152 -7.73 -6.71 6.60
C MET A 152 -7.28 -7.58 7.77
N HIS A 153 -6.01 -7.49 8.14
CA HIS A 153 -5.49 -8.21 9.29
C HIS A 153 -6.02 -7.64 10.62
N PRO A 154 -6.35 -8.46 11.63
CA PRO A 154 -6.82 -7.96 12.94
C PRO A 154 -5.80 -7.07 13.67
N LEU A 155 -4.49 -7.29 13.47
CA LEU A 155 -3.45 -6.42 14.06
C LEU A 155 -3.50 -4.99 13.54
N CYS A 156 -4.10 -4.74 12.37
CA CYS A 156 -4.27 -3.38 11.86
C CYS A 156 -5.22 -2.53 12.72
N LYS A 157 -6.08 -3.16 13.53
CA LYS A 157 -7.04 -2.47 14.42
C LYS A 157 -6.34 -1.46 15.33
N GLY A 158 -5.24 -1.86 15.96
CA GLY A 158 -4.49 -0.98 16.87
C GLY A 158 -3.90 0.22 16.15
N ALA A 159 -3.38 0.02 14.93
CA ALA A 159 -2.83 1.11 14.13
C ALA A 159 -3.91 2.13 13.72
N ILE A 160 -5.12 1.65 13.40
CA ILE A 160 -6.26 2.50 13.02
C ILE A 160 -6.83 3.25 14.23
N GLU A 161 -7.24 2.53 15.28
CA GLU A 161 -7.93 3.11 16.44
C GLU A 161 -7.06 4.12 17.19
N HIS A 162 -5.75 3.89 17.22
CA HIS A 162 -4.80 4.80 17.86
C HIS A 162 -4.12 5.77 16.89
N THR A 163 -4.41 5.68 15.59
CA THR A 163 -3.76 6.46 14.53
C THR A 163 -2.24 6.43 14.70
N ASN A 164 -1.69 5.23 14.88
CA ASN A 164 -0.26 5.02 15.13
C ASN A 164 0.18 3.72 14.45
N ARG A 165 0.89 3.83 13.33
CA ARG A 165 1.41 2.66 12.60
C ARG A 165 2.37 1.79 13.42
N ALA A 166 2.96 2.32 14.49
CA ALA A 166 3.83 1.59 15.42
C ALA A 166 3.10 1.21 16.73
N HIS A 167 1.76 1.13 16.71
CA HIS A 167 0.99 0.71 17.88
C HIS A 167 1.47 -0.65 18.41
N GLY A 168 1.56 -0.76 19.75
CA GLY A 168 2.14 -1.94 20.42
C GLY A 168 3.65 -1.86 20.63
N THR A 169 4.33 -0.86 20.06
CA THR A 169 5.73 -0.55 20.34
C THR A 169 5.87 0.65 21.28
N SER A 170 6.95 0.69 22.07
CA SER A 170 7.23 1.75 23.06
C SER A 170 8.49 2.56 22.72
N GLY A 171 8.53 3.81 23.16
CA GLY A 171 9.69 4.70 23.00
C GLY A 171 9.39 5.93 22.14
N ARG A 172 10.34 6.87 22.07
CA ARG A 172 10.20 8.15 21.32
C ARG A 172 9.85 7.94 19.86
N LEU A 173 10.34 6.84 19.30
CA LEU A 173 10.05 6.43 17.94
C LEU A 173 8.56 6.09 17.71
N SER A 174 7.90 5.49 18.68
CA SER A 174 6.46 5.24 18.63
C SER A 174 5.66 6.55 18.61
N ASN A 175 6.17 7.60 19.30
CA ASN A 175 5.58 8.94 19.21
C ASN A 175 5.76 9.56 17.82
N LEU A 176 6.96 9.45 17.24
CA LEU A 176 7.22 9.94 15.88
C LEU A 176 6.29 9.29 14.85
N ASN A 177 6.10 7.97 14.92
CA ASN A 177 5.14 7.25 14.08
C ASN A 177 3.70 7.70 14.32
N ARG A 178 3.30 7.90 15.58
CA ARG A 178 1.95 8.40 15.90
C ARG A 178 1.69 9.73 15.21
N TYR A 179 2.59 10.71 15.35
CA TYR A 179 2.41 12.01 14.72
C TYR A 179 2.48 11.92 13.19
N TYR A 180 3.41 11.12 12.66
CA TYR A 180 3.46 10.83 11.23
C TYR A 180 2.13 10.27 10.71
N THR A 181 1.60 9.21 11.33
CA THR A 181 0.34 8.56 10.93
C THR A 181 -0.83 9.54 11.00
N ARG A 182 -0.90 10.38 12.03
CA ARG A 182 -1.94 11.42 12.16
C ARG A 182 -1.84 12.46 11.05
N LEU A 183 -0.65 12.99 10.80
CA LEU A 183 -0.38 13.96 9.75
C LEU A 183 -0.69 13.40 8.36
N ILE A 184 -0.16 12.23 8.01
CA ILE A 184 -0.37 11.65 6.68
C ILE A 184 -1.83 11.32 6.45
N ASN A 185 -2.53 10.75 7.44
CA ASN A 185 -3.95 10.46 7.33
C ASN A 185 -4.77 11.73 7.10
N LYS A 186 -4.42 12.86 7.74
CA LYS A 186 -5.11 14.12 7.49
C LYS A 186 -4.75 14.77 6.17
N PHE A 187 -3.49 14.82 5.79
CA PHE A 187 -3.10 15.44 4.51
C PHE A 187 -3.68 14.70 3.30
N THR A 188 -3.87 13.39 3.43
CA THR A 188 -4.33 12.51 2.35
C THR A 188 -5.79 12.11 2.46
N ASP A 189 -6.56 12.77 3.35
CA ASP A 189 -7.98 12.50 3.61
C ASP A 189 -8.27 11.00 3.79
N CYS A 190 -7.38 10.28 4.47
CA CYS A 190 -7.51 8.85 4.72
C CYS A 190 -8.77 8.54 5.53
N ARG A 191 -9.55 7.56 5.05
CA ARG A 191 -10.73 7.05 5.75
C ARG A 191 -10.69 5.54 5.81
N PHE A 192 -10.56 5.01 7.02
CA PHE A 192 -10.67 3.58 7.30
C PHE A 192 -12.14 3.14 7.38
N PRO A 193 -12.48 1.86 7.13
CA PRO A 193 -13.84 1.36 7.30
C PRO A 193 -14.26 1.36 8.77
N ALA A 194 -15.54 1.69 9.03
CA ALA A 194 -16.11 1.59 10.37
C ALA A 194 -16.23 0.12 10.85
N HIS A 195 -16.49 -0.81 9.93
CA HIS A 195 -16.72 -2.22 10.23
C HIS A 195 -15.93 -3.13 9.27
N PRO A 196 -14.59 -3.18 9.37
CA PRO A 196 -13.79 -4.09 8.57
C PRO A 196 -14.11 -5.55 8.94
N ARG A 197 -14.00 -6.43 7.95
CA ARG A 197 -13.89 -7.87 8.16
C ARG A 197 -12.43 -8.22 8.37
N TYR A 198 -12.18 -9.13 9.30
CA TYR A 198 -10.82 -9.57 9.60
C TYR A 198 -10.52 -10.94 8.98
N TYR A 199 -9.28 -11.11 8.54
CA TYR A 199 -8.77 -12.43 8.19
C TYR A 199 -8.86 -13.37 9.40
N SER A 200 -9.14 -14.64 9.16
CA SER A 200 -9.46 -15.63 10.20
C SER A 200 -8.29 -16.00 11.13
N VAL A 201 -7.05 -15.58 10.80
CA VAL A 201 -5.81 -15.85 11.55
C VAL A 201 -5.61 -17.33 11.93
N SER A 202 -6.27 -18.21 11.19
CA SER A 202 -6.27 -19.65 11.44
C SER A 202 -5.19 -20.27 10.58
N SER A 203 -4.17 -20.85 11.20
CA SER A 203 -3.05 -21.46 10.46
C SER A 203 -3.54 -22.63 9.61
N ALA A 204 -3.49 -22.46 8.28
CA ALA A 204 -3.82 -23.46 7.28
C ALA A 204 -2.55 -24.06 6.63
N GLY A 205 -1.43 -24.02 7.34
CA GLY A 205 -0.10 -24.42 6.88
C GLY A 205 0.80 -23.24 6.55
N THR A 206 1.88 -23.49 5.81
CA THR A 206 2.88 -22.48 5.46
C THR A 206 3.19 -22.47 3.97
N ILE A 207 3.68 -21.32 3.49
CA ILE A 207 4.35 -21.18 2.20
C ILE A 207 5.71 -20.54 2.47
N GLY A 208 6.78 -21.32 2.29
CA GLY A 208 8.09 -20.96 2.83
C GLY A 208 8.03 -20.83 4.35
N CYS A 209 8.51 -19.71 4.88
CA CYS A 209 8.43 -19.39 6.30
C CYS A 209 7.12 -18.67 6.70
N PHE A 210 6.29 -18.24 5.75
CA PHE A 210 5.09 -17.47 6.05
C PHE A 210 3.90 -18.38 6.37
N THR A 211 3.17 -18.04 7.42
CA THR A 211 1.93 -18.72 7.80
C THR A 211 0.83 -18.35 6.81
N VAL A 212 0.13 -19.37 6.30
CA VAL A 212 -1.14 -19.15 5.58
C VAL A 212 -2.22 -18.97 6.63
N ILE A 213 -2.75 -17.76 6.77
CA ILE A 213 -3.70 -17.40 7.82
C ILE A 213 -5.14 -17.37 7.36
N ASP A 214 -5.37 -17.27 6.05
CA ASP A 214 -6.69 -17.25 5.46
C ASP A 214 -6.63 -17.56 3.95
N ASN A 215 -7.80 -17.67 3.33
CA ASN A 215 -7.95 -17.79 1.89
C ASN A 215 -9.22 -17.07 1.42
N PHE A 216 -9.19 -16.60 0.18
CA PHE A 216 -10.35 -16.00 -0.46
C PHE A 216 -10.33 -16.27 -1.96
N ALA A 217 -11.49 -16.17 -2.60
CA ALA A 217 -11.61 -16.31 -4.05
C ALA A 217 -12.01 -14.97 -4.71
N ILE A 218 -11.47 -14.72 -5.90
CA ILE A 218 -11.90 -13.68 -6.83
C ILE A 218 -12.33 -14.41 -8.10
N GLY A 219 -13.62 -14.44 -8.40
CA GLY A 219 -14.19 -15.38 -9.37
C GLY A 219 -13.73 -16.82 -9.07
N ASN A 220 -13.15 -17.48 -10.09
CA ASN A 220 -12.57 -18.81 -9.99
C ASN A 220 -11.08 -18.85 -9.59
N VAL A 221 -10.50 -17.73 -9.13
CA VAL A 221 -9.08 -17.65 -8.74
C VAL A 221 -8.96 -17.66 -7.22
N LEU A 222 -8.35 -18.72 -6.68
CA LEU A 222 -8.08 -18.85 -5.25
C LEU A 222 -6.79 -18.10 -4.86
N PHE A 223 -6.88 -17.34 -3.78
CA PHE A 223 -5.77 -16.67 -3.12
C PHE A 223 -5.58 -17.19 -1.70
N LYS A 224 -4.31 -17.30 -1.30
CA LYS A 224 -3.90 -17.53 0.08
C LYS A 224 -3.38 -16.22 0.67
N VAL A 225 -3.75 -15.96 1.92
CA VAL A 225 -3.27 -14.82 2.71
C VAL A 225 -2.08 -15.29 3.52
N LEU A 226 -0.91 -14.71 3.26
CA LEU A 226 0.33 -15.00 3.98
C LEU A 226 0.58 -13.88 4.99
N GLU A 227 0.74 -14.23 6.27
CA GLU A 227 1.08 -13.27 7.31
C GLU A 227 2.56 -12.87 7.24
N SER A 228 2.84 -11.57 7.16
CA SER A 228 4.19 -11.01 7.34
C SER A 228 4.58 -11.09 8.82
N PHE A 229 5.88 -11.13 9.10
CA PHE A 229 6.36 -11.05 10.49
C PHE A 229 6.30 -9.62 11.07
N GLY A 230 5.77 -8.66 10.29
CA GLY A 230 5.59 -7.28 10.71
C GLY A 230 6.78 -6.38 10.38
N GLY A 231 7.70 -6.82 9.52
CA GLY A 231 8.89 -6.07 9.13
C GLY A 231 8.58 -4.68 8.59
N HIS A 232 7.54 -4.51 7.75
CA HIS A 232 7.07 -3.19 7.30
C HIS A 232 6.15 -2.51 8.33
N ILE A 233 5.14 -3.26 8.77
CA ILE A 233 4.18 -2.86 9.79
C ILE A 233 3.49 -4.11 10.33
N PRO A 234 3.18 -4.20 11.65
CA PRO A 234 2.34 -5.27 12.18
C PRO A 234 1.01 -5.40 11.43
N GLY A 235 0.64 -6.63 11.07
CA GLY A 235 -0.57 -6.92 10.32
C GLY A 235 -0.46 -6.77 8.80
N HIS A 236 0.75 -6.60 8.26
CA HIS A 236 0.98 -6.72 6.83
C HIS A 236 0.70 -8.16 6.36
N VAL A 237 0.11 -8.31 5.18
CA VAL A 237 -0.11 -9.61 4.53
C VAL A 237 0.28 -9.59 3.07
N PHE A 238 0.69 -10.75 2.55
CA PHE A 238 0.89 -10.99 1.12
C PHE A 238 -0.25 -11.85 0.57
N PHE A 239 -0.52 -11.72 -0.73
CA PHE A 239 -1.51 -12.57 -1.40
C PHE A 239 -0.86 -13.40 -2.50
N VAL A 240 -1.14 -14.69 -2.53
CA VAL A 240 -0.63 -15.60 -3.56
C VAL A 240 -1.73 -16.47 -4.16
N SER A 241 -1.82 -16.45 -5.50
CA SER A 241 -2.53 -17.48 -6.26
C SER A 241 -1.49 -18.39 -6.91
N ARG A 242 -1.24 -19.55 -6.30
CA ARG A 242 -0.17 -20.47 -6.75
C ARG A 242 -0.43 -21.03 -8.13
N GLU A 243 -1.67 -21.41 -8.41
CA GLU A 243 -2.06 -22.02 -9.69
C GLU A 243 -1.90 -21.05 -10.87
N HIS A 244 -2.10 -19.75 -10.62
CA HIS A 244 -2.05 -18.70 -11.64
C HIS A 244 -0.75 -17.90 -11.60
N GLY A 245 0.18 -18.24 -10.70
CA GLY A 245 1.47 -17.55 -10.57
C GLY A 245 1.36 -16.08 -10.16
N LEU A 246 0.31 -15.66 -9.44
CA LEU A 246 0.13 -14.27 -9.04
C LEU A 246 0.64 -14.07 -7.61
N PHE A 247 1.49 -13.07 -7.39
CA PHE A 247 2.02 -12.74 -6.07
C PHE A 247 1.95 -11.24 -5.78
N PHE A 248 1.13 -10.84 -4.82
CA PHE A 248 0.99 -9.45 -4.37
C PHE A 248 1.87 -9.23 -3.14
N THR A 249 2.89 -8.40 -3.30
CA THR A 249 3.99 -8.26 -2.33
C THR A 249 3.98 -6.93 -1.60
N SER A 250 3.07 -6.02 -1.99
CA SER A 250 2.96 -4.69 -1.40
C SER A 250 4.36 -4.05 -1.31
N ASP A 251 4.72 -3.47 -0.17
CA ASP A 251 5.93 -2.63 -0.05
C ASP A 251 7.26 -3.36 0.08
N PHE A 252 7.28 -4.70 0.03
CA PHE A 252 8.52 -5.46 0.19
C PHE A 252 9.35 -5.53 -1.08
N LEU A 253 8.75 -5.86 -2.23
CA LEU A 253 9.48 -6.14 -3.48
C LEU A 253 9.17 -5.13 -4.59
N ILE A 254 9.47 -3.86 -4.30
CA ILE A 254 9.14 -2.72 -5.16
C ILE A 254 10.00 -2.67 -6.43
N ASN A 255 9.37 -2.43 -7.58
CA ASN A 255 10.05 -2.23 -8.86
C ASN A 255 10.53 -0.79 -9.03
N VAL A 256 11.63 -0.44 -8.35
CA VAL A 256 12.15 0.93 -8.35
C VAL A 256 12.68 1.35 -9.73
N LYS A 257 13.10 0.41 -10.57
CA LYS A 257 13.58 0.72 -11.93
C LYS A 257 12.50 1.32 -12.83
N SER A 258 11.25 0.90 -12.64
CA SER A 258 10.09 1.40 -13.39
C SER A 258 9.61 2.80 -12.97
N LEU A 259 10.20 3.39 -11.92
CA LEU A 259 9.83 4.71 -11.41
C LEU A 259 10.64 5.81 -12.10
N SER A 260 9.98 6.92 -12.41
CA SER A 260 10.65 8.13 -12.86
C SER A 260 11.55 8.71 -11.75
N PRO A 261 12.52 9.60 -12.05
CA PRO A 261 13.30 10.27 -11.02
C PRO A 261 12.43 11.00 -9.97
N GLU A 262 11.33 11.61 -10.41
CA GLU A 262 10.39 12.31 -9.52
C GLU A 262 9.61 11.34 -8.63
N ASP A 263 9.26 10.16 -9.16
CA ASP A 263 8.59 9.10 -8.41
C ASP A 263 9.54 8.40 -7.43
N LYS A 264 10.83 8.30 -7.78
CA LYS A 264 11.87 7.80 -6.86
C LYS A 264 12.07 8.74 -5.69
N ASP A 265 12.00 10.05 -5.91
CA ASP A 265 12.08 11.04 -4.84
C ASP A 265 10.92 10.89 -3.84
N VAL A 266 9.70 10.71 -4.37
CA VAL A 266 8.52 10.36 -3.57
C VAL A 266 8.70 9.06 -2.82
N LEU A 267 9.09 7.99 -3.51
CA LEU A 267 9.34 6.71 -2.86
C LEU A 267 10.46 6.82 -1.82
N SER A 268 11.45 7.70 -2.02
CA SER A 268 12.51 7.95 -1.04
C SER A 268 11.98 8.63 0.22
N VAL A 269 10.91 9.43 0.12
CA VAL A 269 10.18 9.95 1.29
C VAL A 269 9.63 8.78 2.10
N TYR A 270 8.87 7.89 1.48
CA TYR A 270 8.34 6.69 2.13
C TYR A 270 9.45 5.80 2.68
N ARG A 271 10.44 5.44 1.85
CA ARG A 271 11.55 4.59 2.29
C ARG A 271 12.34 5.23 3.42
N TYR A 272 12.57 6.53 3.43
CA TYR A 272 13.27 7.16 4.54
C TYR A 272 12.45 7.11 5.83
N LEU A 273 11.14 7.38 5.76
CA LEU A 273 10.19 7.23 6.85
C LEU A 273 10.09 5.79 7.39
N LEU A 274 10.27 4.79 6.51
CA LEU A 274 10.25 3.36 6.82
C LEU A 274 11.61 2.85 7.34
N THR A 275 12.72 3.25 6.72
CA THR A 275 14.05 2.65 6.92
C THR A 275 14.89 3.30 8.01
N ASN A 276 14.49 4.46 8.55
CA ASN A 276 15.23 5.08 9.64
C ASN A 276 14.26 5.77 10.62
N PRO A 277 13.98 5.21 11.82
CA PRO A 277 14.30 3.88 12.38
C PRO A 277 13.07 2.95 12.62
N ASN A 278 12.14 2.80 11.67
CA ASN A 278 10.75 2.35 11.94
C ASN A 278 10.27 0.97 11.48
N SER A 279 10.96 0.32 10.57
CA SER A 279 10.89 -1.14 10.41
C SER A 279 12.00 -1.73 11.27
N ASP A 280 11.80 -2.91 11.88
CA ASP A 280 12.96 -3.75 12.18
C ASP A 280 13.62 -4.04 10.82
N SER A 281 14.58 -3.20 10.43
CA SER A 281 15.12 -3.17 9.06
C SER A 281 15.85 -4.47 8.73
N LEU A 282 16.34 -5.14 9.76
CA LEU A 282 16.86 -6.50 9.68
C LEU A 282 15.72 -7.49 9.43
N LEU A 283 14.59 -7.39 10.15
CA LEU A 283 13.41 -8.21 9.89
C LEU A 283 12.83 -7.95 8.50
N PHE A 284 12.62 -6.70 8.10
CA PHE A 284 12.14 -6.34 6.75
C PHE A 284 13.06 -6.90 5.66
N SER A 285 14.39 -6.80 5.84
CA SER A 285 15.35 -7.40 4.90
C SER A 285 15.25 -8.92 4.87
N ARG A 286 15.20 -9.58 6.02
CA ARG A 286 15.07 -11.05 6.11
C ARG A 286 13.76 -11.55 5.51
N GLU A 287 12.67 -10.83 5.76
CA GLU A 287 11.36 -11.11 5.17
C GLU A 287 11.37 -10.89 3.65
N SER A 288 12.01 -9.82 3.17
CA SER A 288 12.17 -9.58 1.73
C SER A 288 12.93 -10.71 1.04
N ASP A 289 14.01 -11.20 1.65
CA ASP A 289 14.78 -12.33 1.15
C ASP A 289 13.95 -13.63 1.16
N ALA A 290 13.24 -13.91 2.26
CA ALA A 290 12.39 -15.09 2.35
C ALA A 290 11.20 -15.05 1.36
N LEU A 291 10.63 -13.87 1.14
CA LEU A 291 9.56 -13.65 0.16
C LEU A 291 10.07 -13.87 -1.27
N LYS A 292 11.28 -13.40 -1.57
CA LYS A 292 11.95 -13.67 -2.83
C LYS A 292 12.17 -15.17 -3.04
N ASP A 293 12.65 -15.90 -2.03
CA ASP A 293 12.86 -17.34 -2.14
C ASP A 293 11.57 -18.10 -2.45
N VAL A 294 10.47 -17.76 -1.76
CA VAL A 294 9.13 -18.31 -2.01
C VAL A 294 8.67 -18.06 -3.44
N ILE A 295 8.84 -16.83 -3.94
CA ILE A 295 8.44 -16.45 -5.31
C ILE A 295 9.27 -17.21 -6.34
N MET A 296 10.58 -17.36 -6.12
CA MET A 296 11.47 -18.07 -7.03
C MET A 296 11.19 -19.58 -7.06
N ASP A 297 10.85 -20.17 -5.92
CA ASP A 297 10.43 -21.57 -5.85
C ASP A 297 9.10 -21.81 -6.57
N LEU A 298 8.12 -20.92 -6.39
CA LEU A 298 6.86 -20.95 -7.14
C LEU A 298 7.13 -20.82 -8.65
N ASN A 299 7.94 -19.84 -9.05
CA ASN A 299 8.30 -19.63 -10.45
C ASN A 299 8.96 -20.88 -11.06
N ARG A 300 9.92 -21.50 -10.34
CA ARG A 300 10.58 -22.74 -10.79
C ARG A 300 9.57 -23.87 -11.00
N SER A 301 8.60 -24.02 -10.09
CA SER A 301 7.53 -25.01 -10.23
C SER A 301 6.64 -24.74 -11.44
N LEU A 302 6.22 -23.49 -11.65
CA LEU A 302 5.34 -23.12 -12.78
C LEU A 302 6.04 -23.27 -14.14
N ARG A 303 7.34 -22.99 -14.19
CA ARG A 303 8.17 -23.15 -15.39
C ARG A 303 8.18 -24.60 -15.91
N GLN A 304 8.05 -25.60 -15.03
CA GLN A 304 7.96 -27.01 -15.44
C GLN A 304 6.71 -27.32 -16.28
N CYS A 305 5.66 -26.50 -16.17
CA CYS A 305 4.42 -26.62 -16.92
C CYS A 305 4.21 -25.48 -17.93
N GLY A 306 5.28 -24.74 -18.28
CA GLY A 306 5.22 -23.63 -19.23
C GLY A 306 4.68 -22.31 -18.67
N GLY A 307 4.34 -22.26 -17.37
CA GLY A 307 3.91 -21.03 -16.68
C GLY A 307 5.08 -20.24 -16.10
N TYR A 308 4.76 -19.16 -15.37
CA TYR A 308 5.71 -18.33 -14.63
C TYR A 308 4.98 -17.56 -13.53
N ALA A 309 5.74 -17.05 -12.55
CA ALA A 309 5.20 -16.16 -11.54
C ALA A 309 5.32 -14.67 -11.95
N ILE A 310 4.33 -13.87 -11.59
CA ILE A 310 4.28 -12.41 -11.74
C ILE A 310 4.20 -11.80 -10.33
N VAL A 311 5.04 -10.81 -10.08
CA VAL A 311 5.08 -10.04 -8.84
C VAL A 311 4.37 -8.71 -9.03
N PHE A 312 3.39 -8.45 -8.16
CA PHE A 312 2.56 -7.25 -8.11
C PHE A 312 2.94 -6.43 -6.85
N PRO A 313 3.84 -5.44 -6.98
CA PRO A 313 4.33 -4.67 -5.84
C PRO A 313 3.38 -3.54 -5.40
N GLY A 314 3.58 -2.99 -4.21
CA GLY A 314 2.89 -1.79 -3.73
C GLY A 314 3.25 -0.55 -4.54
N HIS A 315 4.47 -0.50 -5.10
CA HIS A 315 4.92 0.61 -5.94
C HIS A 315 5.68 0.11 -7.19
N GLY A 316 5.56 0.87 -8.28
CA GLY A 316 6.21 0.55 -9.56
C GLY A 316 5.42 -0.45 -10.42
N GLU A 317 5.93 -0.78 -11.60
CA GLU A 317 5.29 -1.75 -12.49
C GLU A 317 5.41 -3.18 -11.97
N TYR A 318 4.38 -4.00 -12.18
CA TYR A 318 4.49 -5.45 -11.96
C TYR A 318 5.55 -6.06 -12.90
N TYR A 319 6.11 -7.20 -12.52
CA TYR A 319 7.19 -7.83 -13.26
C TYR A 319 7.20 -9.35 -13.13
N HIS A 320 7.77 -10.04 -14.12
CA HIS A 320 7.99 -11.48 -14.03
C HIS A 320 9.03 -11.79 -12.93
N ALA A 321 8.82 -12.87 -12.18
CA ALA A 321 9.73 -13.27 -11.11
C ALA A 321 11.19 -13.43 -11.56
N ASP A 322 11.44 -13.80 -12.83
CA ASP A 322 12.80 -13.89 -13.38
C ASP A 322 13.56 -12.54 -13.38
N ALA A 323 12.84 -11.42 -13.35
CA ALA A 323 13.42 -10.09 -13.31
C ALA A 323 13.64 -9.57 -11.87
N ILE A 324 13.32 -10.35 -10.83
CA ILE A 324 13.32 -9.88 -9.43
C ILE A 324 14.66 -9.27 -9.00
N ASP A 325 15.78 -9.90 -9.33
CA ASP A 325 17.10 -9.37 -9.00
C ASP A 325 17.49 -8.13 -9.81
N ALA A 326 16.92 -7.99 -11.00
CA ALA A 326 17.16 -6.84 -11.85
C ALA A 326 16.36 -5.63 -11.38
N VAL A 327 15.13 -5.78 -10.88
CA VAL A 327 14.25 -4.64 -10.54
C VAL A 327 14.48 -4.09 -9.14
N LEU A 328 14.94 -4.93 -8.20
CA LEU A 328 15.24 -4.51 -6.84
C LEU A 328 16.53 -3.68 -6.82
N LEU A 329 16.48 -2.48 -6.22
CA LEU A 329 17.69 -1.74 -5.87
C LEU A 329 18.44 -2.53 -4.79
N ARG A 330 19.45 -3.32 -5.18
CA ARG A 330 20.49 -3.69 -4.23
C ARG A 330 21.33 -2.44 -3.99
N LYS A 331 21.25 -1.86 -2.79
CA LYS A 331 22.37 -1.06 -2.27
C LYS A 331 23.59 -1.98 -2.32
N ARG A 332 24.62 -1.59 -3.07
CA ARG A 332 25.98 -2.06 -2.78
C ARG A 332 26.46 -1.38 -1.52
#